data_AF-A0A2W5MRF2-F1
#
_entry.id   AF-A0A2W5MRF2-F1
#
_cell.length_a   1.000
_cell.length_b   1.000
_cell.length_c   1.000
_cell.angle_alpha   90.00
_cell.angle_beta   90.00
_cell.angle_gamma   90.00
#
_symmetry.space_group_name_H-M   'P 1'
#
loop_
_entity.id
_entity.type
_entity.pdbx_description
1 polymer ?
#
loop_
_entity_poly.entity_id
_entity_poly.type
_entity_poly.pdbx_seq_one_letter_code
_entity_poly.pdbx_strand_id
1 'polypeptide(L)'
;MTHPIFKKLSFCIASIVAGWISAFAMNPTSFWPCIFVGLSALYWLYSKTSSAGQAFGAGFFFAIGYFTTGLWWIGNALLVEGNDFAWVWPISVIGLPALLAFFTATYLALARMSANPKSFSGFCAFALFLTFSEWARGHAFTGFPWNLYGYVWADYLPIAQAAFYIGAYGLTFVTIMLAALAGFLFVSSNPLPNKIIAAGVALLVLAGMYAGGQMRLNAHETEYDIRNGLIVVQPNIPQDMKWDPIETQNNFLKIVSLSKGSIFADPQPENIFIVWPETAISPSVYMVNENMQRMNELLSSYTKSHLFLITGVLRRLASDEPKFANSVMLLGNDMRMLDVYDKYHLVPFGEFIPFQQWIPLKPVAAFKGFERGKGASTISHAGIPAFSPLICYEVIFPGNVVATEEKRPRWIVNVTNDGWYGDSAGPYQHFAQTRMRAIEEGIPVVRSANTGISGVFDAYGRTVESAGIFEEAAIVTTLPLPARETPTKVPLYWQVFLLFFSVFCILNLLKSKTYQ
;
A
#
# COMPACT_ATOMS: atom_id res chain seq x y z
N MET A 1 -19.71 29.93 -32.45
CA MET A 1 -19.31 30.38 -31.10
C MET A 1 -19.78 29.35 -30.08
N THR A 2 -18.89 28.57 -29.47
CA THR A 2 -19.28 27.59 -28.44
C THR A 2 -19.76 28.32 -27.19
N HIS A 3 -20.97 28.04 -26.72
CA HIS A 3 -21.55 28.63 -25.51
C HIS A 3 -20.59 28.50 -24.31
N PRO A 4 -20.48 29.50 -23.41
CA PRO A 4 -19.58 29.45 -22.26
C PRO A 4 -19.74 28.20 -21.38
N ILE A 5 -20.96 27.66 -21.31
CA ILE A 5 -21.28 26.41 -20.59
C ILE A 5 -20.56 25.21 -21.22
N PHE A 6 -20.57 25.09 -22.56
CA PHE A 6 -19.88 23.99 -23.25
C PHE A 6 -18.38 24.01 -22.97
N LYS A 7 -17.74 25.19 -22.95
CA LYS A 7 -16.31 25.30 -22.63
C LYS A 7 -15.99 24.81 -21.21
N LYS A 8 -16.83 25.17 -20.22
CA LYS A 8 -16.67 24.70 -18.84
C LYS A 8 -16.87 23.19 -18.73
N LEU A 9 -17.91 22.66 -19.38
CA LEU A 9 -18.19 21.23 -19.38
C LEU A 9 -17.06 20.43 -20.04
N SER A 10 -16.57 20.87 -21.21
CA SER A 10 -15.43 20.24 -21.88
C SER A 10 -14.16 20.25 -21.01
N PHE A 11 -13.92 21.33 -20.25
CA PHE A 11 -12.80 21.39 -19.31
C PHE A 11 -12.93 20.36 -18.18
N CYS A 12 -14.11 20.24 -17.57
CA CYS A 12 -14.35 19.25 -16.51
C CYS A 12 -14.20 17.83 -17.05
N ILE A 13 -14.80 17.52 -18.21
CA ILE A 13 -14.69 16.21 -18.87
C ILE A 13 -13.24 15.89 -19.21
N ALA A 14 -12.51 16.83 -19.81
CA ALA A 14 -11.09 16.62 -20.14
C ALA A 14 -10.24 16.35 -18.89
N SER A 15 -10.56 17.01 -17.77
CA SER A 15 -9.89 16.76 -16.48
C SER A 15 -10.18 15.35 -15.98
N ILE A 16 -11.45 14.91 -15.99
CA ILE A 16 -11.86 13.55 -15.62
C ILE A 16 -11.15 12.51 -16.50
N VAL A 17 -11.16 12.69 -17.82
CA VAL A 17 -10.53 11.78 -18.76
C VAL A 17 -9.03 11.67 -18.52
N ALA A 18 -8.34 12.78 -18.23
CA ALA A 18 -6.92 12.74 -17.84
C ALA A 18 -6.69 11.91 -16.56
N GLY A 19 -7.62 11.97 -15.61
CA GLY A 19 -7.63 11.14 -14.41
C GLY A 19 -7.84 9.66 -14.71
N TRP A 20 -8.85 9.33 -15.54
CA TRP A 20 -9.11 7.95 -16.00
C TRP A 20 -7.90 7.34 -16.68
N ILE A 21 -7.31 8.06 -17.63
CA ILE A 21 -6.10 7.62 -18.33
C ILE A 21 -5.00 7.34 -17.29
N SER A 22 -4.73 8.27 -16.38
CA SER A 22 -3.71 8.12 -15.33
C SER A 22 -3.89 6.85 -14.49
N ALA A 23 -5.13 6.45 -14.19
CA ALA A 23 -5.41 5.29 -13.35
C ALA A 23 -4.97 3.96 -13.99
N PHE A 24 -4.91 3.86 -15.32
CA PHE A 24 -4.40 2.67 -16.01
C PHE A 24 -2.88 2.45 -15.85
N ALA A 25 -2.16 3.42 -15.29
CA ALA A 25 -0.78 3.22 -14.89
C ALA A 25 -0.65 2.40 -13.58
N MET A 26 -1.74 2.26 -12.81
CA MET A 26 -1.78 1.44 -11.61
C MET A 26 -2.07 -0.02 -11.94
N ASN A 27 -1.71 -0.91 -11.01
CA ASN A 27 -2.09 -2.32 -11.06
C ASN A 27 -3.62 -2.47 -11.16
N PRO A 28 -4.11 -3.51 -11.88
CA PRO A 28 -3.36 -4.60 -12.52
C PRO A 28 -2.82 -4.25 -13.92
N THR A 29 -3.28 -3.15 -14.54
CA THR A 29 -2.88 -2.80 -15.91
C THR A 29 -1.39 -2.43 -15.99
N SER A 30 -0.89 -1.69 -15.00
CA SER A 30 0.52 -1.31 -14.86
C SER A 30 1.12 -0.67 -16.13
N PHE A 31 0.31 0.05 -16.92
CA PHE A 31 0.77 0.67 -18.16
C PHE A 31 1.27 2.09 -17.87
N TRP A 32 2.52 2.20 -17.39
CA TRP A 32 3.11 3.47 -16.94
C TRP A 32 3.00 4.65 -17.94
N PRO A 33 3.00 4.50 -19.29
CA PRO A 33 2.85 5.65 -20.17
C PRO A 33 1.57 6.46 -19.93
N CYS A 34 0.52 5.82 -19.41
CA CYS A 34 -0.72 6.50 -19.04
C CYS A 34 -0.53 7.63 -18.03
N ILE A 35 0.38 7.50 -17.06
CA ILE A 35 0.58 8.58 -16.08
C ILE A 35 1.23 9.80 -16.71
N PHE A 36 2.11 9.60 -17.70
CA PHE A 36 2.74 10.68 -18.47
C PHE A 36 1.71 11.44 -19.29
N VAL A 37 0.82 10.73 -19.98
CA VAL A 37 -0.27 11.35 -20.75
C VAL A 37 -1.22 12.11 -19.82
N GLY A 38 -1.67 11.47 -18.75
CA GLY A 38 -2.67 12.05 -17.85
C GLY A 38 -2.16 13.24 -17.04
N LEU A 39 -0.96 13.18 -16.45
CA LEU A 39 -0.39 14.32 -15.71
C LEU A 39 0.06 15.45 -16.64
N SER A 40 0.52 15.15 -17.86
CA SER A 40 0.77 16.20 -18.86
C SER A 40 -0.53 16.90 -19.29
N ALA A 41 -1.61 16.16 -19.49
CA ALA A 41 -2.92 16.73 -19.80
C ALA A 41 -3.47 17.57 -18.63
N LEU A 42 -3.33 17.07 -17.39
CA LEU A 42 -3.68 17.84 -16.18
C LEU A 42 -2.89 19.13 -16.11
N TYR A 43 -1.56 19.09 -16.30
CA TYR A 43 -0.73 20.29 -16.27
C TYR A 43 -1.15 21.31 -17.33
N TRP A 44 -1.43 20.84 -18.54
CA TRP A 44 -1.93 21.68 -19.62
C TRP A 44 -3.25 22.36 -19.24
N LEU A 45 -4.23 21.62 -18.72
CA LEU A 45 -5.51 22.16 -18.25
C LEU A 45 -5.31 23.15 -17.09
N TYR A 46 -4.50 22.80 -16.11
CA TYR A 46 -4.10 23.66 -15.00
C TYR A 46 -3.49 24.99 -15.49
N SER A 47 -2.66 24.95 -16.53
CA SER A 47 -2.05 26.16 -17.08
C SER A 47 -3.03 27.14 -17.75
N LYS A 48 -4.22 26.66 -18.14
CA LYS A 48 -5.29 27.49 -18.71
C LYS A 48 -6.15 28.17 -17.65
N THR A 49 -5.97 27.83 -16.37
CA THR A 49 -6.76 28.39 -15.28
C THR A 49 -6.39 29.84 -15.00
N SER A 50 -7.40 30.70 -14.86
CA SER A 50 -7.23 32.11 -14.51
C SER A 50 -7.29 32.39 -13.02
N SER A 51 -7.81 31.45 -12.21
CA SER A 51 -7.98 31.61 -10.76
C SER A 51 -7.73 30.31 -9.99
N ALA A 52 -7.52 30.45 -8.68
CA ALA A 52 -7.38 29.32 -7.76
C ALA A 52 -8.61 28.40 -7.77
N GLY A 53 -9.83 28.95 -7.90
CA GLY A 53 -11.06 28.16 -8.00
C GLY A 53 -11.15 27.32 -9.28
N GLN A 54 -10.59 27.79 -10.40
CA GLN A 54 -10.50 26.98 -11.61
C GLN A 54 -9.44 25.88 -11.50
N ALA A 55 -8.31 26.15 -10.85
CA ALA A 55 -7.29 25.14 -10.54
C ALA A 55 -7.81 24.09 -9.55
N PHE A 56 -8.61 24.51 -8.57
CA PHE A 56 -9.37 23.62 -7.70
C PHE A 56 -10.24 22.68 -8.52
N GLY A 57 -11.06 23.23 -9.44
CA GLY A 57 -11.88 22.42 -10.33
C GLY A 57 -11.08 21.43 -11.17
N ALA A 58 -9.94 21.86 -11.75
CA ALA A 58 -9.05 20.99 -12.52
C ALA A 58 -8.58 19.78 -11.70
N GLY A 59 -8.09 20.05 -10.48
CA GLY A 59 -7.61 19.02 -9.57
C GLY A 59 -8.72 18.11 -9.08
N PHE A 60 -9.89 18.68 -8.76
CA PHE A 60 -11.05 17.92 -8.29
C PHE A 60 -11.52 16.93 -9.36
N PHE A 61 -11.80 17.41 -10.57
CA PHE A 61 -12.30 16.57 -11.66
C PHE A 61 -11.29 15.54 -12.14
N PHE A 62 -10.00 15.90 -12.17
CA PHE A 62 -8.94 14.93 -12.42
C PHE A 62 -8.91 13.83 -11.37
N ALA A 63 -8.90 14.19 -10.09
CA ALA A 63 -8.82 13.23 -9.01
C ALA A 63 -10.08 12.36 -8.89
N ILE A 64 -11.27 12.88 -9.24
CA ILE A 64 -12.47 12.07 -9.40
C ILE A 64 -12.23 10.96 -10.43
N GLY A 65 -11.74 11.31 -11.63
CA GLY A 65 -11.43 10.30 -12.64
C GLY A 65 -10.41 9.27 -12.13
N TYR A 66 -9.30 9.75 -11.60
CA TYR A 66 -8.22 8.91 -11.11
C TYR A 66 -8.66 7.94 -10.01
N PHE A 67 -9.34 8.45 -8.97
CA PHE A 67 -9.73 7.64 -7.82
C PHE A 67 -10.95 6.78 -8.09
N THR A 68 -11.94 7.21 -8.87
CA THR A 68 -13.07 6.33 -9.21
C THR A 68 -12.59 5.15 -10.04
N THR A 69 -11.73 5.34 -11.05
CA THR A 69 -11.17 4.21 -11.80
C THR A 69 -10.22 3.37 -10.97
N GLY A 70 -9.42 3.99 -10.10
CA GLY A 70 -8.42 3.29 -9.30
C GLY A 70 -8.98 2.57 -8.07
N LEU A 71 -10.15 2.97 -7.54
CA LEU A 71 -10.65 2.55 -6.22
C LEU A 71 -12.12 2.07 -6.21
N TRP A 72 -12.79 1.94 -7.37
CA TRP A 72 -14.19 1.49 -7.41
C TRP A 72 -14.41 0.16 -6.65
N TRP A 73 -13.41 -0.71 -6.66
CA TRP A 73 -13.42 -2.02 -6.01
C TRP A 73 -13.59 -1.96 -4.50
N ILE A 74 -13.32 -0.82 -3.84
CA ILE A 74 -13.59 -0.65 -2.41
C ILE A 74 -15.07 -0.85 -2.11
N GLY A 75 -15.95 -0.48 -3.06
CA GLY A 75 -17.38 -0.73 -2.94
C GLY A 75 -17.73 -2.22 -2.82
N ASN A 76 -16.91 -3.13 -3.36
CA ASN A 76 -17.20 -4.57 -3.35
C ASN A 76 -17.33 -5.14 -1.93
N ALA A 77 -16.67 -4.53 -0.94
CA ALA A 77 -16.82 -4.93 0.47
C ALA A 77 -18.27 -4.76 0.97
N LEU A 78 -19.04 -3.86 0.38
CA LEU A 78 -20.46 -3.65 0.69
C LEU A 78 -21.38 -4.69 0.02
N LEU A 79 -20.88 -5.41 -0.98
CA LEU A 79 -21.64 -6.41 -1.74
C LEU A 79 -21.42 -7.84 -1.23
N VAL A 80 -20.57 -8.03 -0.23
CA VAL A 80 -20.37 -9.32 0.44
C VAL A 80 -21.71 -9.79 1.04
N GLU A 81 -22.04 -11.06 0.84
CA GLU A 81 -23.31 -11.64 1.29
C GLU A 81 -23.48 -11.50 2.82
N GLY A 82 -24.70 -11.19 3.26
CA GLY A 82 -25.00 -10.88 4.65
C GLY A 82 -24.74 -9.41 5.07
N ASN A 83 -24.34 -8.53 4.14
CA ASN A 83 -24.17 -7.10 4.41
C ASN A 83 -25.44 -6.28 4.10
N ASP A 84 -26.02 -5.66 5.13
CA ASP A 84 -27.22 -4.81 5.01
C ASP A 84 -26.97 -3.48 4.25
N PHE A 85 -25.70 -3.12 4.00
CA PHE A 85 -25.30 -1.84 3.39
C PHE A 85 -25.01 -1.89 1.89
N ALA A 86 -25.39 -2.96 1.19
CA ALA A 86 -25.18 -3.09 -0.25
C ALA A 86 -25.75 -1.89 -1.06
N TRP A 87 -26.85 -1.29 -0.61
CA TRP A 87 -27.46 -0.11 -1.25
C TRP A 87 -26.56 1.15 -1.21
N VAL A 88 -25.57 1.21 -0.31
CA VAL A 88 -24.60 2.31 -0.20
C VAL A 88 -23.50 2.21 -1.27
N TRP A 89 -23.43 1.10 -2.01
CA TRP A 89 -22.38 0.86 -3.00
C TRP A 89 -22.14 2.04 -3.97
N PRO A 90 -23.16 2.64 -4.64
CA PRO A 90 -22.91 3.76 -5.56
C PRO A 90 -22.31 4.98 -4.86
N ILE A 91 -22.70 5.21 -3.60
CA ILE A 91 -22.18 6.29 -2.76
C ILE A 91 -20.72 6.02 -2.39
N SER A 92 -20.35 4.77 -2.11
CA SER A 92 -18.95 4.43 -1.79
C SER A 92 -18.01 4.64 -2.98
N VAL A 93 -18.45 4.25 -4.19
CA VAL A 93 -17.67 4.30 -5.43
C VAL A 93 -17.40 5.72 -5.90
N ILE A 94 -18.25 6.68 -5.54
CA ILE A 94 -18.10 8.09 -5.94
C ILE A 94 -17.70 8.97 -4.75
N GLY A 95 -18.27 8.72 -3.57
CA GLY A 95 -18.12 9.53 -2.37
C GLY A 95 -16.70 9.50 -1.80
N LEU A 96 -16.08 8.32 -1.70
CA LEU A 96 -14.68 8.24 -1.26
C LEU A 96 -13.74 8.93 -2.27
N PRO A 97 -13.80 8.64 -3.60
CA PRO A 97 -13.07 9.42 -4.60
C PRO A 97 -13.29 10.92 -4.53
N ALA A 98 -14.52 11.38 -4.28
CA ALA A 98 -14.83 12.80 -4.13
C ALA A 98 -14.16 13.40 -2.89
N LEU A 99 -14.17 12.69 -1.76
CA LEU A 99 -13.45 13.12 -0.55
C LEU A 99 -11.95 13.23 -0.82
N LEU A 100 -11.36 12.22 -1.45
CA LEU A 100 -9.93 12.21 -1.79
C LEU A 100 -9.57 13.28 -2.82
N ALA A 101 -10.48 13.60 -3.74
CA ALA A 101 -10.30 14.64 -4.75
C ALA A 101 -10.13 16.04 -4.15
N PHE A 102 -10.67 16.30 -2.94
CA PHE A 102 -10.45 17.57 -2.25
C PHE A 102 -8.98 17.83 -1.92
N PHE A 103 -8.19 16.80 -1.63
CA PHE A 103 -6.74 16.98 -1.44
C PHE A 103 -6.13 17.53 -2.73
N THR A 104 -6.27 16.82 -3.85
CA THR A 104 -5.67 17.24 -5.14
C THR A 104 -6.18 18.64 -5.55
N ALA A 105 -7.48 18.88 -5.42
CA ALA A 105 -8.10 20.17 -5.74
C ALA A 105 -7.50 21.32 -4.91
N THR A 106 -7.40 21.14 -3.60
CA THR A 106 -6.89 22.16 -2.68
C THR A 106 -5.44 22.50 -2.99
N TYR A 107 -4.59 21.49 -3.15
CA TYR A 107 -3.16 21.70 -3.39
C TYR A 107 -2.87 22.27 -4.78
N LEU A 108 -3.66 21.94 -5.82
CA LEU A 108 -3.53 22.63 -7.10
C LEU A 108 -4.01 24.09 -7.03
N ALA A 109 -5.03 24.41 -6.23
CA ALA A 109 -5.42 25.80 -5.99
C ALA A 109 -4.29 26.59 -5.31
N LEU A 110 -3.64 26.00 -4.30
CA LEU A 110 -2.49 26.60 -3.62
C LEU A 110 -1.29 26.77 -4.57
N ALA A 111 -0.99 25.77 -5.39
CA ALA A 111 0.02 25.88 -6.44
C ALA A 111 -0.26 27.08 -7.36
N ARG A 112 -1.53 27.25 -7.76
CA ARG A 112 -1.96 28.33 -8.66
C ARG A 112 -1.82 29.72 -8.06
N MET A 113 -2.01 29.83 -6.75
CA MET A 113 -1.81 31.06 -5.99
C MET A 113 -0.33 31.39 -5.83
N SER A 114 0.52 30.37 -5.72
CA SER A 114 1.94 30.55 -5.43
C SER A 114 2.79 31.00 -6.62
N ALA A 115 2.46 30.57 -7.85
CA ALA A 115 3.28 30.87 -9.02
C ALA A 115 2.49 30.78 -10.34
N ASN A 116 3.02 31.43 -11.38
CA ASN A 116 2.45 31.40 -12.73
C ASN A 116 2.68 30.01 -13.38
N PRO A 117 1.63 29.27 -13.80
CA PRO A 117 1.77 27.96 -14.45
C PRO A 117 2.59 27.94 -15.74
N LYS A 118 2.89 29.08 -16.36
CA LYS A 118 3.72 29.15 -17.57
C LYS A 118 5.22 29.29 -17.27
N SER A 119 5.58 29.58 -16.02
CA SER A 119 6.98 29.71 -15.59
C SER A 119 7.51 28.38 -15.02
N PHE A 120 8.84 28.23 -15.01
CA PHE A 120 9.48 27.09 -14.36
C PHE A 120 9.15 27.01 -12.85
N SER A 121 9.03 28.16 -12.18
CA SER A 121 8.59 28.20 -10.78
C SER A 121 7.17 27.66 -10.59
N GLY A 122 6.24 27.90 -11.53
CA GLY A 122 4.90 27.32 -11.50
C GLY A 122 4.87 25.82 -11.75
N PHE A 123 5.80 25.31 -12.56
CA PHE A 123 6.01 23.87 -12.73
C PHE A 123 6.51 23.21 -11.45
N CYS A 124 7.54 23.77 -10.82
CA CYS A 124 8.02 23.28 -9.52
C CYS A 124 6.92 23.37 -8.45
N ALA A 125 6.15 24.46 -8.43
CA ALA A 125 5.00 24.60 -7.53
C ALA A 125 3.99 23.47 -7.72
N PHE A 126 3.57 23.22 -8.96
CA PHE A 126 2.63 22.14 -9.28
C PHE A 126 3.12 20.79 -8.73
N ALA A 127 4.37 20.42 -9.00
CA ALA A 127 4.93 19.15 -8.55
C ALA A 127 5.05 19.06 -7.01
N LEU A 128 5.52 20.12 -6.36
CA LEU A 128 5.66 20.18 -4.91
C LEU A 128 4.30 20.10 -4.21
N PHE A 129 3.34 20.95 -4.59
CA PHE A 129 2.02 20.96 -3.96
C PHE A 129 1.25 19.66 -4.26
N LEU A 130 1.34 19.10 -5.46
CA LEU A 130 0.70 17.82 -5.77
C LEU A 130 1.34 16.65 -4.98
N THR A 131 2.65 16.69 -4.73
CA THR A 131 3.30 15.71 -3.84
C THR A 131 2.83 15.89 -2.40
N PHE A 132 2.73 17.13 -1.91
CA PHE A 132 2.22 17.40 -0.58
C PHE A 132 0.75 16.99 -0.44
N SER A 133 -0.05 17.07 -1.51
CA SER A 133 -1.40 16.52 -1.55
C SER A 133 -1.41 15.03 -1.23
N GLU A 134 -0.53 14.26 -1.86
CA GLU A 134 -0.41 12.82 -1.65
C GLU A 134 0.08 12.48 -0.24
N TRP A 135 1.03 13.27 0.28
CA TRP A 135 1.46 13.18 1.67
C TRP A 135 0.32 13.47 2.64
N ALA A 136 -0.37 14.60 2.47
CA ALA A 136 -1.49 15.00 3.32
C ALA A 136 -2.61 13.96 3.28
N ARG A 137 -2.94 13.41 2.10
CA ARG A 137 -3.91 12.33 1.94
C ARG A 137 -3.49 11.05 2.68
N GLY A 138 -2.19 10.76 2.71
CA GLY A 138 -1.63 9.62 3.44
C GLY A 138 -1.54 9.76 4.96
N HIS A 139 -1.71 10.97 5.51
CA HIS A 139 -1.50 11.25 6.95
C HIS A 139 -2.68 11.93 7.64
N ALA A 140 -3.48 12.73 6.93
CA ALA A 140 -4.62 13.41 7.52
C ALA A 140 -5.68 12.40 7.97
N PHE A 141 -6.32 12.69 9.10
CA PHE A 141 -7.24 11.77 9.79
C PHE A 141 -6.53 10.45 10.14
N THR A 142 -6.89 9.34 9.50
CA THR A 142 -6.22 8.04 9.64
C THR A 142 -5.26 7.74 8.49
N GLY A 143 -5.22 8.59 7.48
CA GLY A 143 -4.42 8.39 6.27
C GLY A 143 -5.00 7.36 5.29
N PHE A 144 -4.81 7.63 4.00
CA PHE A 144 -5.13 6.71 2.91
C PHE A 144 -4.09 6.85 1.77
N PRO A 145 -2.86 6.32 1.91
CA PRO A 145 -1.80 6.44 0.92
C PRO A 145 -1.92 5.42 -0.23
N TRP A 146 -3.14 5.08 -0.65
CA TRP A 146 -3.38 4.15 -1.76
C TRP A 146 -3.16 4.82 -3.12
N ASN A 147 -2.63 4.10 -4.12
CA ASN A 147 -2.36 4.62 -5.48
C ASN A 147 -1.56 5.93 -5.50
N LEU A 148 -0.49 6.03 -4.68
CA LEU A 148 0.49 7.11 -4.83
C LEU A 148 1.06 7.09 -6.25
N TYR A 149 1.29 8.25 -6.87
CA TYR A 149 1.83 8.30 -8.23
C TYR A 149 3.19 7.60 -8.37
N GLY A 150 3.98 7.49 -7.29
CA GLY A 150 5.22 6.71 -7.28
C GLY A 150 5.02 5.20 -7.47
N TYR A 151 3.85 4.66 -7.13
CA TYR A 151 3.55 3.23 -7.21
C TYR A 151 3.30 2.71 -8.63
N VAL A 152 3.19 3.58 -9.64
CA VAL A 152 3.17 3.16 -11.06
C VAL A 152 4.41 2.34 -11.45
N TRP A 153 5.48 2.45 -10.67
CA TRP A 153 6.74 1.74 -10.89
C TRP A 153 6.81 0.39 -10.15
N ALA A 154 5.80 -0.02 -9.39
CA ALA A 154 5.88 -1.20 -8.53
C ALA A 154 6.17 -2.52 -9.28
N ASP A 155 5.76 -2.63 -10.55
CA ASP A 155 6.11 -3.75 -11.44
C ASP A 155 7.38 -3.51 -12.28
N TYR A 156 7.92 -2.29 -12.27
CA TYR A 156 9.12 -1.89 -13.00
C TYR A 156 10.31 -1.78 -12.05
N LEU A 157 10.76 -2.95 -11.58
CA LEU A 157 11.75 -3.08 -10.51
C LEU A 157 12.97 -2.16 -10.62
N PRO A 158 13.63 -1.97 -11.79
CA PRO A 158 14.78 -1.08 -11.89
C PRO A 158 14.46 0.35 -11.45
N ILE A 159 13.34 0.92 -11.92
CA ILE A 159 12.95 2.28 -11.51
C ILE A 159 12.47 2.30 -10.06
N ALA A 160 11.75 1.26 -9.62
CA ALA A 160 11.27 1.12 -8.26
C ALA A 160 12.39 1.14 -7.21
N GLN A 161 13.60 0.67 -7.56
CA GLN A 161 14.77 0.70 -6.68
C GLN A 161 15.07 2.10 -6.14
N ALA A 162 14.69 3.17 -6.86
CA ALA A 162 14.84 4.53 -6.36
C ALA A 162 14.13 4.73 -5.00
N ALA A 163 13.04 4.02 -4.73
CA ALA A 163 12.31 4.09 -3.47
C ALA A 163 13.16 3.70 -2.24
N PHE A 164 14.19 2.85 -2.41
CA PHE A 164 15.16 2.57 -1.35
C PHE A 164 15.90 3.84 -0.89
N TYR A 165 16.16 4.79 -1.80
CA TYR A 165 16.91 6.01 -1.52
C TYR A 165 16.04 7.22 -1.18
N ILE A 166 14.82 7.31 -1.73
CA ILE A 166 13.98 8.52 -1.59
C ILE A 166 12.57 8.24 -1.03
N GLY A 167 12.24 6.98 -0.74
CA GLY A 167 10.93 6.53 -0.28
C GLY A 167 9.80 6.71 -1.30
N ALA A 168 8.61 6.22 -0.97
CA ALA A 168 7.43 6.31 -1.85
C ALA A 168 7.03 7.75 -2.20
N TYR A 169 7.12 8.69 -1.24
CA TYR A 169 6.77 10.09 -1.50
C TYR A 169 7.83 10.82 -2.34
N GLY A 170 9.12 10.54 -2.14
CA GLY A 170 10.16 11.06 -3.02
C GLY A 170 10.02 10.51 -4.44
N LEU A 171 9.72 9.21 -4.58
CA LEU A 171 9.43 8.62 -5.88
C LEU A 171 8.18 9.23 -6.52
N THR A 172 7.15 9.54 -5.72
CA THR A 172 5.95 10.26 -6.18
C THR A 172 6.30 11.64 -6.73
N PHE A 173 7.14 12.41 -6.03
CA PHE A 173 7.59 13.71 -6.52
C PHE A 173 8.33 13.60 -7.86
N VAL A 174 9.28 12.68 -7.97
CA VAL A 174 10.03 12.45 -9.22
C VAL A 174 9.11 12.01 -10.34
N THR A 175 8.16 11.10 -10.08
CA THR A 175 7.17 10.69 -11.07
C THR A 175 6.34 11.87 -11.56
N ILE A 176 5.82 12.72 -10.67
CA ILE A 176 5.04 13.90 -11.06
C ILE A 176 5.88 14.84 -11.93
N MET A 177 7.12 15.11 -11.54
CA MET A 177 8.05 15.95 -12.30
C MET A 177 8.29 15.40 -13.71
N LEU A 178 8.55 14.10 -13.85
CA LEU A 178 8.78 13.49 -15.16
C LEU A 178 7.51 13.45 -16.01
N ALA A 179 6.39 13.03 -15.42
CA ALA A 179 5.13 12.78 -16.12
C ALA A 179 4.43 14.07 -16.56
N ALA A 180 4.51 15.15 -15.78
CA ALA A 180 3.89 16.43 -16.14
C ALA A 180 4.76 17.29 -17.06
N LEU A 181 6.03 16.91 -17.30
CA LEU A 181 7.00 17.75 -17.99
C LEU A 181 6.57 18.09 -19.42
N ALA A 182 6.05 17.14 -20.20
CA ALA A 182 5.64 17.41 -21.58
C ALA A 182 4.50 18.44 -21.61
N GLY A 183 3.52 18.32 -20.70
CA GLY A 183 2.48 19.31 -20.49
C GLY A 183 3.03 20.71 -20.18
N PHE A 184 4.05 20.80 -19.33
CA PHE A 184 4.74 22.06 -19.04
C PHE A 184 5.48 22.62 -20.25
N LEU A 185 6.31 21.82 -20.93
CA LEU A 185 7.10 22.27 -22.07
C LEU A 185 6.20 22.78 -23.21
N PHE A 186 5.01 22.20 -23.37
CA PHE A 186 4.02 22.65 -24.35
C PHE A 186 3.49 24.06 -24.07
N VAL A 187 3.31 24.44 -22.80
CA VAL A 187 2.71 25.73 -22.41
C VAL A 187 3.72 26.78 -21.96
N SER A 188 4.94 26.35 -21.66
CA SER A 188 6.03 27.20 -21.20
C SER A 188 6.41 28.24 -22.25
N SER A 189 6.62 29.48 -21.79
CA SER A 189 7.18 30.57 -22.60
C SER A 189 8.72 30.53 -22.69
N ASN A 190 9.36 29.50 -22.14
CA ASN A 190 10.82 29.37 -22.18
C ASN A 190 11.32 29.19 -23.63
N PRO A 191 12.53 29.68 -23.96
CA PRO A 191 13.17 29.42 -25.25
C PRO A 191 13.35 27.92 -25.52
N LEU A 192 13.32 27.53 -26.80
CA LEU A 192 13.48 26.13 -27.23
C LEU A 192 14.73 25.44 -26.63
N PRO A 193 15.91 26.07 -26.55
CA PRO A 193 17.08 25.44 -25.92
C PRO A 193 16.84 25.01 -24.47
N ASN A 194 16.16 25.83 -23.67
CA ASN A 194 15.84 25.49 -22.28
C ASN A 194 14.85 24.32 -22.19
N LYS A 195 13.92 24.22 -23.14
CA LYS A 195 12.99 23.09 -23.23
C LYS A 195 13.71 21.79 -23.57
N ILE A 196 14.66 21.84 -24.50
CA ILE A 196 15.51 20.70 -24.87
C ILE A 196 16.36 20.26 -23.67
N ILE A 197 16.98 21.20 -22.96
CA ILE A 197 17.76 20.90 -21.75
C ILE A 197 16.88 20.22 -20.70
N ALA A 198 15.69 20.77 -20.41
CA ALA A 198 14.77 20.18 -19.43
C ALA A 198 14.34 18.76 -19.82
N ALA A 199 14.01 18.53 -21.10
CA ALA A 199 13.68 17.19 -21.61
C ALA A 199 14.88 16.24 -21.52
N GLY A 200 16.09 16.71 -21.85
CA GLY A 200 17.33 15.95 -21.72
C GLY A 200 17.62 15.56 -20.28
N VAL A 201 17.48 16.49 -19.33
CA VAL A 201 17.64 16.22 -17.89
C VAL A 201 16.61 15.19 -17.41
N ALA A 202 15.36 15.31 -17.82
CA ALA A 202 14.33 14.33 -17.45
C ALA A 202 14.62 12.93 -18.01
N LEU A 203 15.09 12.84 -19.25
CA LEU A 203 15.52 11.58 -19.85
C LEU A 203 16.74 11.01 -19.11
N LEU A 204 17.71 11.84 -18.73
CA LEU A 204 18.87 11.43 -17.95
C LEU A 204 18.48 10.96 -16.54
N VAL A 205 17.51 11.60 -15.89
CA VAL A 205 16.99 11.16 -14.58
C VAL A 205 16.31 9.80 -14.72
N LEU A 206 15.42 9.62 -15.70
CA LEU A 206 14.73 8.36 -15.92
C LEU A 206 15.72 7.23 -16.29
N ALA A 207 16.67 7.51 -17.18
CA ALA A 207 17.73 6.57 -17.56
C ALA A 207 18.66 6.26 -16.39
N GLY A 208 18.98 7.25 -15.54
CA GLY A 208 19.78 7.08 -14.34
C GLY A 208 19.08 6.22 -13.28
N MET A 209 17.78 6.42 -13.06
CA MET A 209 16.97 5.56 -12.19
C MET A 209 16.94 4.12 -12.69
N TYR A 210 16.69 3.93 -14.00
CA TYR A 210 16.69 2.61 -14.60
C TYR A 210 18.07 1.93 -14.51
N ALA A 211 19.13 2.61 -14.95
CA ALA A 211 20.48 2.06 -14.96
C ALA A 211 21.00 1.80 -13.54
N GLY A 212 20.83 2.76 -12.62
CA GLY A 212 21.23 2.60 -11.21
C GLY A 212 20.47 1.48 -10.52
N GLY A 213 19.17 1.36 -10.75
CA GLY A 213 18.37 0.26 -10.22
C GLY A 213 18.74 -1.09 -10.83
N GLN A 214 19.01 -1.16 -12.13
CA GLN A 214 19.47 -2.39 -12.78
C GLN A 214 20.85 -2.80 -12.25
N MET A 215 21.76 -1.85 -12.03
CA MET A 215 23.05 -2.11 -11.38
C MET A 215 22.85 -2.64 -9.95
N ARG A 216 21.96 -2.04 -9.16
CA ARG A 216 21.63 -2.50 -7.80
C ARG A 216 21.11 -3.95 -7.81
N LEU A 217 20.19 -4.27 -8.72
CA LEU A 217 19.61 -5.61 -8.86
C LEU A 217 20.64 -6.65 -9.32
N ASN A 218 21.50 -6.30 -10.28
CA ASN A 218 22.52 -7.21 -10.81
C ASN A 218 23.67 -7.44 -9.82
N ALA A 219 24.01 -6.44 -9.01
CA ALA A 219 25.08 -6.54 -8.02
C ALA A 219 24.68 -7.38 -6.79
N HIS A 220 23.39 -7.65 -6.61
CA HIS A 220 22.86 -8.34 -5.42
C HIS A 220 21.88 -9.43 -5.83
N GLU A 221 22.33 -10.68 -5.90
CA GLU A 221 21.44 -11.83 -6.05
C GLU A 221 20.57 -12.04 -4.80
N THR A 222 19.51 -12.83 -4.93
CA THR A 222 18.69 -13.20 -3.78
C THR A 222 19.48 -14.16 -2.90
N GLU A 223 19.95 -13.69 -1.75
CA GLU A 223 20.57 -14.55 -0.75
C GLU A 223 19.52 -15.09 0.22
N TYR A 224 19.73 -16.31 0.74
CA TYR A 224 18.76 -17.02 1.57
C TYR A 224 19.36 -17.39 2.93
N ASP A 225 18.54 -17.33 3.97
CA ASP A 225 18.88 -17.91 5.27
C ASP A 225 18.48 -19.38 5.30
N ILE A 226 19.40 -20.26 4.88
CA ILE A 226 19.16 -21.70 4.73
C ILE A 226 18.70 -22.41 6.02
N ARG A 227 18.86 -21.77 7.18
CA ARG A 227 18.36 -22.29 8.46
C ARG A 227 16.87 -22.06 8.66
N ASN A 228 16.24 -21.17 7.89
CA ASN A 228 14.87 -20.72 8.11
C ASN A 228 14.01 -20.95 6.86
N GLY A 229 13.16 -21.98 6.91
CA GLY A 229 12.17 -22.29 5.87
C GLY A 229 10.83 -21.57 6.10
N LEU A 230 10.10 -21.31 5.02
CA LEU A 230 8.79 -20.69 4.99
C LEU A 230 7.74 -21.60 4.35
N ILE A 231 6.58 -21.70 4.98
CA ILE A 231 5.36 -22.30 4.40
C ILE A 231 4.25 -21.24 4.47
N VAL A 232 3.94 -20.61 3.34
CA VAL A 232 2.92 -19.54 3.27
C VAL A 232 1.61 -20.15 2.76
N VAL A 233 0.60 -20.18 3.63
CA VAL A 233 -0.67 -20.86 3.33
C VAL A 233 -1.68 -19.86 2.76
N GLN A 234 -2.31 -20.25 1.65
CA GLN A 234 -3.41 -19.54 1.00
C GLN A 234 -4.60 -20.50 0.86
N PRO A 235 -5.54 -20.50 1.81
CA PRO A 235 -6.60 -21.50 1.86
C PRO A 235 -7.75 -21.22 0.89
N ASN A 236 -7.84 -20.03 0.29
CA ASN A 236 -8.92 -19.63 -0.60
C ASN A 236 -10.32 -19.87 0.00
N ILE A 237 -10.55 -19.36 1.22
CA ILE A 237 -11.84 -19.51 1.90
C ILE A 237 -12.74 -18.33 1.51
N PRO A 238 -13.92 -18.57 0.92
CA PRO A 238 -14.90 -17.54 0.61
C PRO A 238 -15.28 -16.69 1.83
N GLN A 239 -15.51 -15.40 1.60
CA GLN A 239 -15.67 -14.41 2.68
C GLN A 239 -16.97 -14.61 3.49
N ASP A 240 -18.04 -15.05 2.82
CA ASP A 240 -19.36 -15.40 3.35
C ASP A 240 -19.33 -16.65 4.25
N MET A 241 -18.49 -17.64 3.93
CA MET A 241 -18.32 -18.87 4.69
C MET A 241 -17.49 -18.70 5.98
N LYS A 242 -16.80 -17.57 6.14
CA LYS A 242 -15.79 -17.40 7.21
C LYS A 242 -16.37 -17.47 8.63
N TRP A 243 -17.65 -17.13 8.79
CA TRP A 243 -18.31 -17.03 10.10
C TRP A 243 -19.42 -18.06 10.32
N ASP A 244 -19.71 -18.91 9.32
CA ASP A 244 -20.62 -20.03 9.51
C ASP A 244 -19.96 -21.07 10.44
N PRO A 245 -20.61 -21.52 11.53
CA PRO A 245 -19.98 -22.42 12.49
C PRO A 245 -19.52 -23.78 11.93
N ILE A 246 -20.24 -24.34 10.95
CA ILE A 246 -19.90 -25.61 10.32
C ILE A 246 -18.71 -25.40 9.38
N GLU A 247 -18.80 -24.37 8.53
CA GLU A 247 -17.72 -24.04 7.61
C GLU A 247 -16.45 -23.60 8.33
N THR A 248 -16.57 -22.92 9.48
CA THR A 248 -15.41 -22.53 10.30
C THR A 248 -14.54 -23.74 10.68
N GLN A 249 -15.16 -24.87 11.02
CA GLN A 249 -14.44 -26.09 11.35
C GLN A 249 -13.76 -26.70 10.11
N ASN A 250 -14.48 -26.79 8.99
CA ASN A 250 -13.94 -27.30 7.72
C ASN A 250 -12.77 -26.43 7.22
N ASN A 251 -12.91 -25.12 7.31
CA ASN A 251 -11.91 -24.12 6.97
C ASN A 251 -10.64 -24.28 7.81
N PHE A 252 -10.78 -24.49 9.12
CA PHE A 252 -9.64 -24.78 10.00
C PHE A 252 -8.91 -26.07 9.58
N LEU A 253 -9.65 -27.17 9.37
CA LEU A 253 -9.07 -28.45 8.94
C LEU A 253 -8.37 -28.33 7.58
N LYS A 254 -8.93 -27.53 6.67
CA LYS A 254 -8.33 -27.22 5.37
C LYS A 254 -6.98 -26.52 5.52
N ILE A 255 -6.91 -25.46 6.34
CA ILE A 255 -5.66 -24.73 6.62
C ILE A 255 -4.61 -25.68 7.23
N VAL A 256 -5.01 -26.53 8.17
CA VAL A 256 -4.12 -27.54 8.78
C VAL A 256 -3.63 -28.55 7.72
N SER A 257 -4.50 -29.00 6.82
CA SER A 257 -4.15 -29.95 5.75
C SER A 257 -3.11 -29.38 4.79
N LEU A 258 -3.32 -28.14 4.29
CA LEU A 258 -2.37 -27.43 3.43
C LEU A 258 -1.00 -27.26 4.11
N SER A 259 -1.03 -27.03 5.42
CA SER A 259 0.18 -26.92 6.23
C SER A 259 0.91 -28.27 6.37
N LYS A 260 0.21 -29.40 6.52
CA LYS A 260 0.83 -30.73 6.64
C LYS A 260 1.39 -31.25 5.31
N GLY A 261 0.75 -30.93 4.18
CA GLY A 261 1.17 -31.39 2.85
C GLY A 261 2.45 -30.74 2.30
N SER A 262 2.96 -29.72 2.98
CA SER A 262 4.06 -28.87 2.53
C SER A 262 5.39 -29.33 3.12
N ILE A 263 6.22 -30.04 2.35
CA ILE A 263 7.47 -30.62 2.84
C ILE A 263 8.71 -29.98 2.21
N PHE A 264 9.75 -29.78 3.03
CA PHE A 264 11.09 -29.44 2.55
C PHE A 264 11.85 -30.72 2.17
N ALA A 265 12.59 -30.66 1.06
CA ALA A 265 13.57 -31.68 0.71
C ALA A 265 14.70 -31.72 1.77
N ASP A 266 15.32 -32.89 1.94
CA ASP A 266 16.49 -33.01 2.82
C ASP A 266 17.73 -32.34 2.18
N PRO A 267 18.58 -31.64 2.96
CA PRO A 267 18.45 -31.38 4.40
C PRO A 267 17.38 -30.32 4.71
N GLN A 268 16.54 -30.59 5.71
CA GLN A 268 15.52 -29.63 6.14
C GLN A 268 16.13 -28.42 6.86
N PRO A 269 15.49 -27.24 6.78
CA PRO A 269 15.88 -26.07 7.56
C PRO A 269 15.84 -26.34 9.07
N GLU A 270 16.67 -25.65 9.85
CA GLU A 270 16.65 -25.75 11.32
C GLU A 270 15.30 -25.29 11.90
N ASN A 271 14.76 -24.20 11.38
CA ASN A 271 13.47 -23.64 11.74
C ASN A 271 12.53 -23.62 10.53
N ILE A 272 11.25 -23.93 10.74
CA ILE A 272 10.19 -23.75 9.73
C ILE A 272 9.15 -22.78 10.29
N PHE A 273 8.84 -21.74 9.52
CA PHE A 273 7.77 -20.79 9.82
C PHE A 273 6.58 -21.07 8.91
N ILE A 274 5.47 -21.52 9.50
CA ILE A 274 4.18 -21.59 8.81
C ILE A 274 3.48 -20.24 8.99
N VAL A 275 3.03 -19.63 7.91
CA VAL A 275 2.35 -18.34 7.92
C VAL A 275 0.92 -18.52 7.42
N TRP A 276 -0.04 -18.26 8.30
CA TRP A 276 -1.47 -18.29 8.01
C TRP A 276 -2.05 -16.88 7.86
N PRO A 277 -3.11 -16.72 7.06
CA PRO A 277 -3.64 -15.40 6.70
C PRO A 277 -4.41 -14.72 7.86
N GLU A 278 -4.89 -13.52 7.59
CA GLU A 278 -5.63 -12.70 8.56
C GLU A 278 -6.92 -13.40 9.04
N THR A 279 -7.07 -13.47 10.37
CA THR A 279 -8.21 -14.12 11.03
C THR A 279 -8.39 -15.58 10.55
N ALA A 280 -7.29 -16.31 10.40
CA ALA A 280 -7.30 -17.75 10.13
C ALA A 280 -7.80 -18.56 11.35
N ILE A 281 -7.60 -18.04 12.56
CA ILE A 281 -8.13 -18.61 13.79
C ILE A 281 -9.15 -17.64 14.42
N SER A 282 -10.30 -18.16 14.80
CA SER A 282 -11.35 -17.44 15.55
C SER A 282 -11.56 -18.06 16.93
N PRO A 283 -12.30 -17.37 17.85
CA PRO A 283 -12.64 -17.94 19.16
C PRO A 283 -13.31 -19.31 19.11
N SER A 284 -14.18 -19.55 18.14
CA SER A 284 -14.83 -20.86 17.98
C SER A 284 -13.84 -21.96 17.60
N VAL A 285 -12.73 -21.65 16.93
CA VAL A 285 -11.72 -22.64 16.55
C VAL A 285 -10.88 -23.06 17.76
N TYR A 286 -10.33 -22.13 18.52
CA TYR A 286 -9.41 -22.47 19.62
C TYR A 286 -10.13 -22.92 20.91
N MET A 287 -11.44 -22.68 21.04
CA MET A 287 -12.24 -23.19 22.17
C MET A 287 -12.65 -24.66 22.01
N VAL A 288 -12.36 -25.29 20.86
CA VAL A 288 -12.65 -26.70 20.59
C VAL A 288 -11.40 -27.55 20.88
N ASN A 289 -11.49 -28.44 21.87
CA ASN A 289 -10.36 -29.27 22.30
C ASN A 289 -9.77 -30.15 21.17
N GLU A 290 -10.61 -30.68 20.28
CA GLU A 290 -10.16 -31.48 19.14
C GLU A 290 -9.27 -30.67 18.18
N ASN A 291 -9.53 -29.37 18.02
CA ASN A 291 -8.70 -28.51 17.17
C ASN A 291 -7.31 -28.31 17.77
N MET A 292 -7.21 -28.22 19.10
CA MET A 292 -5.91 -28.20 19.77
C MET A 292 -5.13 -29.49 19.52
N GLN A 293 -5.79 -30.65 19.49
CA GLN A 293 -5.16 -31.90 19.10
C GLN A 293 -4.67 -31.88 17.65
N ARG A 294 -5.49 -31.39 16.70
CA ARG A 294 -5.09 -31.26 15.29
C ARG A 294 -3.91 -30.32 15.09
N MET A 295 -3.86 -29.22 15.85
CA MET A 295 -2.71 -28.32 15.87
C MET A 295 -1.47 -29.05 16.39
N ASN A 296 -1.57 -29.75 17.53
CA ASN A 296 -0.46 -30.54 18.06
C ASN A 296 0.04 -31.59 17.07
N GLU A 297 -0.87 -32.27 16.34
CA GLU A 297 -0.50 -33.21 15.27
C GLU A 297 0.24 -32.53 14.11
N LEU A 298 -0.19 -31.33 13.70
CA LEU A 298 0.53 -30.52 12.72
C LEU A 298 1.92 -30.13 13.23
N LEU A 299 2.02 -29.65 14.47
CA LEU A 299 3.31 -29.23 14.98
C LEU A 299 4.28 -30.40 15.15
N SER A 300 3.75 -31.56 15.54
CA SER A 300 4.53 -32.79 15.73
C SER A 300 4.90 -33.48 14.41
N SER A 301 4.30 -33.12 13.26
CA SER A 301 4.64 -33.74 11.98
C SER A 301 6.00 -33.28 11.44
N TYR A 302 6.56 -32.19 11.96
CA TYR A 302 7.87 -31.63 11.59
C TYR A 302 8.95 -32.02 12.60
N THR A 303 9.35 -33.30 12.59
CA THR A 303 10.24 -33.86 13.64
C THR A 303 11.71 -33.45 13.53
N LYS A 304 12.15 -32.97 12.35
CA LYS A 304 13.55 -32.59 12.08
C LYS A 304 13.84 -31.09 12.26
N SER A 305 12.81 -30.28 12.50
CA SER A 305 12.91 -28.81 12.50
C SER A 305 12.16 -28.22 13.70
N HIS A 306 12.58 -27.06 14.20
CA HIS A 306 11.78 -26.28 15.14
C HIS A 306 10.68 -25.55 14.38
N LEU A 307 9.42 -25.85 14.72
CA LEU A 307 8.29 -25.25 14.03
C LEU A 307 7.75 -24.02 14.77
N PHE A 308 7.48 -22.98 14.01
CA PHE A 308 6.81 -21.76 14.47
C PHE A 308 5.59 -21.49 13.59
N LEU A 309 4.45 -21.21 14.22
CA LEU A 309 3.25 -20.79 13.52
C LEU A 309 3.02 -19.30 13.73
N ILE A 310 2.94 -18.55 12.64
CA ILE A 310 2.55 -17.14 12.60
C ILE A 310 1.15 -17.08 11.99
N THR A 311 0.16 -16.69 12.78
CA THR A 311 -1.24 -16.77 12.35
C THR A 311 -2.03 -15.53 12.72
N GLY A 312 -2.91 -15.08 11.81
CA GLY A 312 -3.91 -14.08 12.11
C GLY A 312 -5.01 -14.65 13.01
N VAL A 313 -5.40 -13.92 14.06
CA VAL A 313 -6.38 -14.35 15.06
C VAL A 313 -7.35 -13.23 15.40
N LEU A 314 -8.65 -13.56 15.46
CA LEU A 314 -9.63 -12.70 16.14
C LEU A 314 -9.53 -12.94 17.65
N ARG A 315 -8.96 -11.98 18.38
CA ARG A 315 -8.65 -12.15 19.80
C ARG A 315 -9.66 -11.40 20.67
N ARG A 316 -10.33 -12.11 21.58
CA ARG A 316 -11.16 -11.49 22.63
C ARG A 316 -10.26 -10.94 23.73
N LEU A 317 -10.43 -9.66 24.05
CA LEU A 317 -9.70 -9.00 25.14
C LEU A 317 -10.38 -9.26 26.48
N ALA A 318 -9.60 -9.32 27.54
CA ALA A 318 -10.11 -9.42 28.90
C ALA A 318 -10.67 -8.06 29.35
N SER A 319 -11.98 -7.87 29.21
CA SER A 319 -12.72 -6.69 29.65
C SER A 319 -14.16 -7.03 30.01
N ASP A 320 -14.81 -6.19 30.82
CA ASP A 320 -16.20 -6.37 31.27
C ASP A 320 -17.18 -6.42 30.08
N GLU A 321 -16.92 -5.61 29.05
CA GLU A 321 -17.60 -5.71 27.76
C GLU A 321 -16.79 -6.57 26.77
N PRO A 322 -17.43 -7.32 25.85
CA PRO A 322 -16.71 -8.10 24.86
C PRO A 322 -16.02 -7.17 23.84
N LYS A 323 -14.72 -6.96 24.02
CA LYS A 323 -13.84 -6.23 23.11
C LYS A 323 -12.98 -7.21 22.30
N PHE A 324 -12.69 -6.85 21.06
CA PHE A 324 -11.93 -7.69 20.14
C PHE A 324 -10.76 -6.92 19.52
N ALA A 325 -9.65 -7.62 19.29
CA ALA A 325 -8.52 -7.15 18.51
C ALA A 325 -8.31 -8.07 17.30
N ASN A 326 -7.89 -7.48 16.19
CA ASN A 326 -7.37 -8.21 15.05
C ASN A 326 -5.86 -8.38 15.27
N SER A 327 -5.41 -9.61 15.48
CA SER A 327 -4.07 -9.88 16.00
C SER A 327 -3.27 -10.83 15.10
N VAL A 328 -1.95 -10.79 15.21
CA VAL A 328 -1.04 -11.84 14.77
C VAL A 328 -0.43 -12.49 16.00
N MET A 329 -0.47 -13.81 16.09
CA MET A 329 0.18 -14.57 17.15
C MET A 329 1.38 -15.34 16.59
N LEU A 330 2.45 -15.41 17.39
CA LEU A 330 3.55 -16.34 17.21
C LEU A 330 3.40 -17.50 18.20
N LEU A 331 3.23 -18.71 17.68
CA LEU A 331 3.17 -19.94 18.49
C LEU A 331 4.44 -20.78 18.25
N GLY A 332 4.98 -21.35 19.34
CA GLY A 332 6.07 -22.32 19.29
C GLY A 332 5.60 -23.74 18.98
N ASN A 333 6.54 -24.68 18.91
CA ASN A 333 6.30 -26.10 18.61
C ASN A 333 5.42 -26.82 19.64
N ASP A 334 5.28 -26.25 20.84
CA ASP A 334 4.48 -26.76 21.97
C ASP A 334 3.13 -26.04 22.10
N MET A 335 2.69 -25.33 21.07
CA MET A 335 1.50 -24.47 21.05
C MET A 335 1.53 -23.31 22.05
N ARG A 336 2.65 -23.05 22.74
CA ARG A 336 2.73 -21.87 23.62
C ARG A 336 2.80 -20.61 22.77
N MET A 337 1.98 -19.64 23.15
CA MET A 337 2.05 -18.29 22.61
C MET A 337 3.34 -17.63 23.09
N LEU A 338 4.24 -17.35 22.14
CA LEU A 338 5.52 -16.70 22.39
C LEU A 338 5.39 -15.18 22.35
N ASP A 339 4.56 -14.67 21.44
CA ASP A 339 4.31 -13.24 21.29
C ASP A 339 2.98 -12.95 20.57
N VAL A 340 2.48 -11.72 20.69
CA VAL A 340 1.25 -11.26 20.04
C VAL A 340 1.36 -9.80 19.62
N TYR A 341 0.89 -9.52 18.41
CA TYR A 341 0.76 -8.18 17.85
C TYR A 341 -0.71 -7.87 17.57
N ASP A 342 -1.16 -6.67 17.92
CA ASP A 342 -2.50 -6.18 17.61
C ASP A 342 -2.43 -5.10 16.53
N LYS A 343 -3.33 -5.16 15.56
CA LYS A 343 -3.46 -4.18 14.47
C LYS A 343 -3.62 -2.77 15.04
N TYR A 344 -2.75 -1.85 14.64
CA TYR A 344 -2.77 -0.46 15.09
C TYR A 344 -3.25 0.51 13.99
N HIS A 345 -3.20 0.18 12.70
CA HIS A 345 -3.91 0.96 11.67
C HIS A 345 -5.19 0.23 11.23
N LEU A 346 -6.29 0.60 11.87
CA LEU A 346 -7.62 0.07 11.56
C LEU A 346 -8.19 0.69 10.28
N VAL A 347 -8.94 -0.10 9.51
CA VAL A 347 -9.62 0.34 8.30
C VAL A 347 -10.87 1.16 8.68
N PRO A 348 -10.98 2.45 8.28
CA PRO A 348 -12.17 3.25 8.52
C PRO A 348 -13.41 2.63 7.86
N PHE A 349 -14.55 2.68 8.55
CA PHE A 349 -15.84 2.07 8.17
C PHE A 349 -15.85 0.55 8.09
N GLY A 350 -14.70 -0.10 7.86
CA GLY A 350 -14.52 -1.54 7.94
C GLY A 350 -14.42 -2.04 9.38
N GLU A 351 -13.44 -1.55 10.12
CA GLU A 351 -13.06 -2.05 11.45
C GLU A 351 -13.47 -1.11 12.59
N PHE A 352 -13.74 0.16 12.29
CA PHE A 352 -14.29 1.13 13.23
C PHE A 352 -15.11 2.18 12.48
N ILE A 353 -15.98 2.91 13.18
CA ILE A 353 -16.73 4.05 12.60
C ILE A 353 -16.06 5.36 13.04
N PRO A 354 -15.46 6.13 12.13
CA PRO A 354 -15.00 7.48 12.45
C PRO A 354 -16.17 8.30 13.01
N PHE A 355 -15.93 9.01 14.11
CA PHE A 355 -16.95 9.86 14.73
C PHE A 355 -18.25 9.14 15.12
N GLN A 356 -18.15 7.89 15.60
CA GLN A 356 -19.31 7.05 15.98
C GLN A 356 -20.32 7.73 16.92
N GLN A 357 -19.89 8.68 17.74
CA GLN A 357 -20.77 9.51 18.58
C GLN A 357 -21.79 10.37 17.80
N TRP A 358 -21.54 10.64 16.51
CA TRP A 358 -22.41 11.40 15.62
C TRP A 358 -22.95 10.58 14.44
N ILE A 359 -22.41 9.38 14.20
CA ILE A 359 -22.78 8.51 13.07
C ILE A 359 -23.32 7.19 13.62
N PRO A 360 -24.65 6.95 13.59
CA PRO A 360 -25.26 5.73 14.15
C PRO A 360 -25.15 4.53 13.18
N LEU A 361 -23.96 4.28 12.64
CA LEU A 361 -23.66 3.13 11.78
C LEU A 361 -22.83 2.08 12.53
N LYS A 362 -22.81 0.86 12.02
CA LYS A 362 -21.94 -0.22 12.49
C LYS A 362 -20.83 -0.49 11.46
N PRO A 363 -19.61 -0.90 11.89
CA PRO A 363 -18.55 -1.28 10.96
C PRO A 363 -18.95 -2.45 10.05
N VAL A 364 -18.36 -2.51 8.86
CA VAL A 364 -18.64 -3.56 7.85
C VAL A 364 -18.09 -4.92 8.27
N ALA A 365 -16.88 -4.97 8.85
CA ALA A 365 -16.42 -6.17 9.54
C ALA A 365 -17.16 -6.24 10.88
N ALA A 366 -17.98 -7.28 11.07
CA ALA A 366 -18.82 -7.49 12.24
C ALA A 366 -18.06 -7.32 13.58
N PHE A 367 -18.82 -7.23 14.68
CA PHE A 367 -18.41 -6.81 16.05
C PHE A 367 -18.38 -5.29 16.24
N LYS A 368 -18.58 -4.78 17.47
CA LYS A 368 -18.79 -3.35 17.81
C LYS A 368 -17.57 -2.41 17.53
N GLY A 369 -16.74 -2.75 16.54
CA GLY A 369 -15.44 -2.15 16.26
C GLY A 369 -14.29 -2.91 16.92
N PHE A 370 -13.12 -2.86 16.30
CA PHE A 370 -11.88 -3.41 16.84
C PHE A 370 -11.16 -2.41 17.74
N GLU A 371 -10.48 -2.93 18.76
CA GLU A 371 -9.55 -2.16 19.58
C GLU A 371 -8.21 -1.98 18.86
N ARG A 372 -7.64 -0.78 18.98
CA ARG A 372 -6.41 -0.38 18.30
C ARG A 372 -5.18 -0.85 19.09
N GLY A 373 -4.23 -1.46 18.39
CA GLY A 373 -2.90 -1.80 18.91
C GLY A 373 -2.01 -0.58 19.20
N LYS A 374 -0.82 -0.83 19.76
CA LYS A 374 0.08 0.22 20.29
C LYS A 374 0.87 0.98 19.23
N GLY A 375 1.09 0.40 18.06
CA GLY A 375 1.97 0.94 17.02
C GLY A 375 2.68 -0.17 16.26
N ALA A 376 3.54 0.20 15.31
CA ALA A 376 4.46 -0.75 14.67
C ALA A 376 5.40 -1.35 15.72
N SER A 377 5.58 -2.66 15.71
CA SER A 377 6.47 -3.39 16.62
C SER A 377 7.28 -4.43 15.88
N THR A 378 8.27 -5.01 16.54
CA THR A 378 9.09 -6.12 16.06
C THR A 378 9.01 -7.29 17.05
N ILE A 379 8.55 -8.43 16.57
CA ILE A 379 8.59 -9.67 17.35
C ILE A 379 10.02 -10.21 17.30
N SER A 380 10.65 -10.35 18.48
CA SER A 380 12.03 -10.80 18.62
C SER A 380 12.13 -11.86 19.72
N HIS A 381 12.25 -13.13 19.31
CA HIS A 381 12.46 -14.26 20.20
C HIS A 381 13.82 -14.93 19.93
N ALA A 382 14.37 -15.62 20.94
CA ALA A 382 15.65 -16.32 20.79
C ALA A 382 15.53 -17.47 19.78
N GLY A 383 16.57 -17.71 18.97
CA GLY A 383 16.60 -18.79 17.99
C GLY A 383 15.90 -18.49 16.65
N ILE A 384 15.18 -17.37 16.52
CA ILE A 384 14.50 -16.99 15.27
C ILE A 384 14.91 -15.58 14.79
N PRO A 385 14.90 -15.33 13.46
CA PRO A 385 15.08 -13.99 12.93
C PRO A 385 13.89 -13.10 13.32
N ALA A 386 14.17 -11.95 13.96
CA ALA A 386 13.15 -10.99 14.36
C ALA A 386 12.35 -10.48 13.14
N PHE A 387 11.04 -10.25 13.30
CA PHE A 387 10.16 -9.85 12.19
C PHE A 387 9.16 -8.76 12.56
N SER A 388 8.75 -7.99 11.55
CA SER A 388 7.68 -7.00 11.68
C SER A 388 6.34 -7.64 11.29
N PRO A 389 5.40 -7.87 12.23
CA PRO A 389 4.04 -8.28 11.88
C PRO A 389 3.24 -7.09 11.35
N LEU A 390 2.54 -7.27 10.23
CA LEU A 390 1.63 -6.31 9.64
C LEU A 390 0.32 -7.02 9.27
N ILE A 391 -0.81 -6.37 9.55
CA ILE A 391 -2.11 -6.95 9.24
C ILE A 391 -2.77 -6.16 8.11
N CYS A 392 -2.92 -6.79 6.95
CA CYS A 392 -3.73 -6.28 5.84
C CYS A 392 -3.32 -4.84 5.46
N TYR A 393 -4.25 -3.90 5.59
CA TYR A 393 -4.13 -2.47 5.30
C TYR A 393 -2.88 -1.78 5.87
N GLU A 394 -2.27 -2.29 6.95
CA GLU A 394 -1.09 -1.65 7.56
C GLU A 394 0.12 -1.59 6.62
N VAL A 395 0.23 -2.52 5.68
CA VAL A 395 1.38 -2.58 4.76
C VAL A 395 1.42 -1.40 3.79
N ILE A 396 0.31 -0.72 3.52
CA ILE A 396 0.31 0.36 2.52
C ILE A 396 0.96 1.66 3.01
N PHE A 397 1.22 1.79 4.32
CA PHE A 397 1.72 3.02 4.94
C PHE A 397 3.25 3.13 4.88
N PRO A 398 3.82 3.97 3.98
CA PRO A 398 5.26 4.10 3.86
C PRO A 398 5.89 4.62 5.16
N GLY A 399 7.00 4.02 5.58
CA GLY A 399 7.73 4.42 6.78
C GLY A 399 7.11 3.99 8.12
N ASN A 400 5.93 3.36 8.12
CA ASN A 400 5.23 2.90 9.33
C ASN A 400 5.17 1.37 9.44
N VAL A 401 5.99 0.66 8.66
CA VAL A 401 6.00 -0.82 8.59
C VAL A 401 7.08 -1.48 9.44
N VAL A 402 8.01 -0.69 9.97
CA VAL A 402 9.12 -1.16 10.81
C VAL A 402 9.28 -0.21 12.00
N ALA A 403 9.32 -0.76 13.22
CA ALA A 403 9.55 0.02 14.42
C ALA A 403 10.91 0.75 14.37
N THR A 404 10.93 2.02 14.80
CA THR A 404 12.13 2.85 14.77
C THR A 404 13.05 2.64 15.97
N GLU A 405 12.48 2.34 17.13
CA GLU A 405 13.18 2.27 18.43
C GLU A 405 13.44 0.84 18.91
N GLU A 406 13.03 -0.16 18.13
CA GLU A 406 13.21 -1.58 18.45
C GLU A 406 14.30 -2.22 17.59
N LYS A 407 14.61 -3.50 17.87
CA LYS A 407 15.51 -4.29 17.04
C LYS A 407 15.01 -4.29 15.60
N ARG A 408 15.85 -3.91 14.63
CA ARG A 408 15.44 -3.90 13.22
C ARG A 408 15.04 -5.32 12.79
N PRO A 409 13.83 -5.51 12.24
CA PRO A 409 13.39 -6.80 11.77
C PRO A 409 14.24 -7.27 10.59
N ARG A 410 14.39 -8.58 10.46
CA ARG A 410 15.09 -9.26 9.38
C ARG A 410 14.17 -9.57 8.20
N TRP A 411 12.87 -9.57 8.44
CA TRP A 411 11.81 -9.82 7.48
C TRP A 411 10.49 -9.20 7.96
N ILE A 412 9.55 -8.99 7.05
CA ILE A 412 8.21 -8.48 7.33
C ILE A 412 7.22 -9.60 7.05
N VAL A 413 6.25 -9.80 7.94
CA VAL A 413 5.13 -10.73 7.74
C VAL A 413 3.87 -9.92 7.57
N ASN A 414 3.22 -10.07 6.42
CA ASN A 414 1.93 -9.46 6.15
C ASN A 414 0.85 -10.54 6.04
N VAL A 415 -0.03 -10.61 7.05
CA VAL A 415 -1.21 -11.48 6.98
C VAL A 415 -2.41 -10.66 6.53
N THR A 416 -3.20 -11.15 5.58
CA THR A 416 -4.29 -10.35 4.99
C THR A 416 -5.46 -11.18 4.52
N ASN A 417 -6.63 -10.55 4.44
CA ASN A 417 -7.81 -11.11 3.81
C ASN A 417 -8.36 -10.15 2.75
N ASP A 418 -7.91 -10.31 1.50
CA ASP A 418 -8.40 -9.51 0.36
C ASP A 418 -9.78 -9.97 -0.17
N GLY A 419 -10.44 -10.95 0.48
CA GLY A 419 -11.76 -11.44 0.07
C GLY A 419 -12.83 -10.36 0.03
N TRP A 420 -12.63 -9.26 0.77
CA TRP A 420 -13.49 -8.08 0.73
C TRP A 420 -13.51 -7.37 -0.63
N TYR A 421 -12.48 -7.54 -1.46
CA TYR A 421 -12.30 -6.76 -2.69
C TYR A 421 -12.72 -7.52 -3.96
N GLY A 422 -12.86 -8.84 -3.88
CA GLY A 422 -13.22 -9.71 -5.01
C GLY A 422 -12.17 -9.72 -6.13
N ASP A 423 -12.52 -10.33 -7.26
CA ASP A 423 -11.68 -10.33 -8.47
C ASP A 423 -11.69 -8.96 -9.14
N SER A 424 -10.83 -8.06 -8.63
CA SER A 424 -10.82 -6.66 -9.01
C SER A 424 -9.41 -6.09 -8.89
N ALA A 425 -9.24 -4.78 -9.11
CA ALA A 425 -7.93 -4.15 -9.04
C ALA A 425 -7.32 -4.10 -7.62
N GLY A 426 -8.14 -4.18 -6.57
CA GLY A 426 -7.71 -4.02 -5.18
C GLY A 426 -6.59 -4.97 -4.75
N PRO A 427 -6.77 -6.29 -4.86
CA PRO A 427 -5.75 -7.27 -4.48
C PRO A 427 -4.43 -7.09 -5.23
N TYR A 428 -4.46 -6.77 -6.53
CA TYR A 428 -3.25 -6.52 -7.32
C TYR A 428 -2.53 -5.23 -6.87
N GLN A 429 -3.28 -4.15 -6.61
CA GLN A 429 -2.72 -2.91 -6.07
C GLN A 429 -2.14 -3.11 -4.66
N HIS A 430 -2.78 -3.94 -3.83
CA HIS A 430 -2.32 -4.25 -2.47
C HIS A 430 -1.03 -5.09 -2.51
N PHE A 431 -0.95 -6.07 -3.41
CA PHE A 431 0.26 -6.89 -3.64
C PHE A 431 1.43 -6.04 -4.13
N ALA A 432 1.20 -5.16 -5.09
CA ALA A 432 2.22 -4.23 -5.60
C ALA A 432 2.74 -3.28 -4.52
N GLN A 433 1.87 -2.74 -3.67
CA GLN A 433 2.27 -1.90 -2.54
C GLN A 433 3.04 -2.69 -1.47
N THR A 434 2.70 -3.97 -1.27
CA THR A 434 3.46 -4.87 -0.39
C THR A 434 4.89 -5.07 -0.90
N ARG A 435 5.06 -5.27 -2.22
CA ARG A 435 6.40 -5.34 -2.84
C ARG A 435 7.22 -4.07 -2.61
N MET A 436 6.59 -2.89 -2.73
CA MET A 436 7.28 -1.62 -2.50
C MET A 436 7.89 -1.53 -1.09
N ARG A 437 7.26 -2.15 -0.09
CA ARG A 437 7.77 -2.16 1.29
C ARG A 437 9.08 -2.94 1.38
N ALA A 438 9.20 -4.01 0.60
CA ALA A 438 10.43 -4.78 0.54
C ALA A 438 11.58 -3.92 -0.01
N ILE A 439 11.32 -3.15 -1.07
CA ILE A 439 12.29 -2.26 -1.70
C ILE A 439 12.66 -1.10 -0.79
N GLU A 440 11.68 -0.41 -0.21
CA GLU A 440 11.89 0.78 0.60
C GLU A 440 12.61 0.48 1.91
N GLU A 441 12.33 -0.66 2.52
CA GLU A 441 12.99 -1.07 3.76
C GLU A 441 14.27 -1.89 3.52
N GLY A 442 14.50 -2.42 2.31
CA GLY A 442 15.57 -3.39 2.09
C GLY A 442 15.38 -4.65 2.95
N ILE A 443 14.13 -5.03 3.22
CA ILE A 443 13.76 -6.15 4.08
C ILE A 443 12.81 -7.07 3.29
N PRO A 444 13.04 -8.39 3.22
CA PRO A 444 12.14 -9.31 2.55
C PRO A 444 10.75 -9.30 3.18
N VAL A 445 9.72 -9.49 2.37
CA VAL A 445 8.33 -9.46 2.81
C VAL A 445 7.66 -10.80 2.47
N VAL A 446 7.06 -11.43 3.49
CA VAL A 446 6.30 -12.66 3.38
C VAL A 446 4.82 -12.31 3.56
N ARG A 447 4.03 -12.46 2.49
CA ARG A 447 2.60 -12.15 2.49
C ARG A 447 1.77 -13.41 2.40
N SER A 448 0.92 -13.64 3.40
CA SER A 448 -0.11 -14.70 3.40
C SER A 448 -1.50 -14.06 3.30
N ALA A 449 -2.14 -14.30 2.16
CA ALA A 449 -3.50 -13.85 1.88
C ALA A 449 -4.49 -15.02 1.98
N ASN A 450 -5.74 -14.75 2.36
CA ASN A 450 -6.79 -15.76 2.34
C ASN A 450 -7.19 -16.15 0.90
N THR A 451 -7.77 -15.21 0.15
CA THR A 451 -8.19 -15.35 -1.26
C THR A 451 -7.44 -14.40 -2.19
N GLY A 452 -6.69 -13.45 -1.63
CA GLY A 452 -5.82 -12.53 -2.37
C GLY A 452 -4.55 -13.20 -2.89
N ILE A 453 -3.61 -12.38 -3.37
CA ILE A 453 -2.30 -12.86 -3.84
C ILE A 453 -1.36 -13.03 -2.64
N SER A 454 -0.92 -14.26 -2.38
CA SER A 454 0.18 -14.57 -1.46
C SER A 454 1.51 -14.58 -2.19
N GLY A 455 2.59 -14.25 -1.49
CA GLY A 455 3.92 -14.29 -2.08
C GLY A 455 5.04 -13.93 -1.14
N VAL A 456 6.25 -14.24 -1.58
CA VAL A 456 7.50 -13.91 -0.90
C VAL A 456 8.29 -12.97 -1.79
N PHE A 457 8.61 -11.79 -1.27
CA PHE A 457 9.49 -10.83 -1.92
C PHE A 457 10.83 -10.80 -1.21
N ASP A 458 11.91 -10.73 -1.97
CA ASP A 458 13.22 -10.43 -1.40
C ASP A 458 13.39 -8.95 -1.04
N ALA A 459 14.53 -8.58 -0.47
CA ALA A 459 14.85 -7.21 -0.07
C ALA A 459 14.96 -6.19 -1.24
N TYR A 460 14.86 -6.64 -2.49
CA TYR A 460 14.96 -5.83 -3.70
C TYR A 460 13.63 -5.78 -4.45
N GLY A 461 12.58 -6.40 -3.90
CA GLY A 461 11.23 -6.47 -4.48
C GLY A 461 11.06 -7.56 -5.54
N ARG A 462 12.05 -8.42 -5.78
CA ARG A 462 11.90 -9.59 -6.67
C ARG A 462 10.90 -10.55 -6.04
N THR A 463 9.89 -10.95 -6.80
CA THR A 463 9.01 -12.05 -6.39
C THR A 463 9.83 -13.34 -6.42
N VAL A 464 10.04 -13.94 -5.25
CA VAL A 464 10.68 -15.25 -5.12
C VAL A 464 9.69 -16.34 -5.50
N GLU A 465 8.51 -16.31 -4.89
CA GLU A 465 7.39 -17.21 -5.16
C GLU A 465 6.07 -16.48 -4.93
N SER A 466 5.00 -16.87 -5.63
CA SER A 466 3.66 -16.32 -5.44
C SER A 466 2.55 -17.28 -5.86
N ALA A 467 1.39 -17.17 -5.23
CA ALA A 467 0.16 -17.84 -5.62
C ALA A 467 -0.84 -16.80 -6.17
N GLY A 468 -1.59 -17.16 -7.20
CA GLY A 468 -2.57 -16.28 -7.84
C GLY A 468 -3.75 -15.96 -6.94
N ILE A 469 -4.60 -15.02 -7.37
CA ILE A 469 -5.86 -14.72 -6.68
C ILE A 469 -6.83 -15.90 -6.80
N PHE A 470 -7.60 -16.19 -5.76
CA PHE A 470 -8.55 -17.31 -5.68
C PHE A 470 -7.95 -18.70 -5.95
N GLU A 471 -6.66 -18.86 -5.71
CA GLU A 471 -6.00 -20.16 -5.77
C GLU A 471 -5.86 -20.76 -4.37
N GLU A 472 -6.10 -22.06 -4.22
CA GLU A 472 -5.71 -22.77 -3.01
C GLU A 472 -4.25 -23.20 -3.15
N ALA A 473 -3.38 -22.72 -2.27
CA ALA A 473 -1.94 -22.94 -2.39
C ALA A 473 -1.22 -22.99 -1.04
N ALA A 474 -0.05 -23.62 -1.04
CA ALA A 474 0.93 -23.50 0.02
C ALA A 474 2.32 -23.29 -0.62
N ILE A 475 2.89 -22.10 -0.43
CA ILE A 475 4.20 -21.74 -0.98
C ILE A 475 5.26 -22.25 0.00
N VAL A 476 6.15 -23.13 -0.48
CA VAL A 476 7.28 -23.66 0.29
C VAL A 476 8.57 -23.06 -0.26
N THR A 477 9.27 -22.27 0.56
CA THR A 477 10.53 -21.63 0.13
C THR A 477 11.45 -21.36 1.32
N THR A 478 12.65 -20.87 1.06
CA THR A 478 13.59 -20.44 2.11
C THR A 478 13.45 -18.94 2.36
N LEU A 479 13.60 -18.50 3.60
CA LEU A 479 13.54 -17.07 3.95
C LEU A 479 14.67 -16.30 3.25
N PRO A 480 14.37 -15.31 2.39
CA PRO A 480 15.41 -14.46 1.83
C PRO A 480 16.09 -13.61 2.93
N LEU A 481 17.31 -13.17 2.69
CA LEU A 481 18.02 -12.27 3.59
C LEU A 481 17.65 -10.81 3.33
N PRO A 482 17.67 -9.94 4.36
CA PRO A 482 17.60 -8.49 4.16
C PRO A 482 18.80 -8.00 3.34
N ALA A 483 18.63 -6.85 2.70
CA ALA A 483 19.72 -6.19 2.01
C ALA A 483 20.85 -5.89 3.02
N ARG A 484 22.10 -6.03 2.58
CA ARG A 484 23.28 -5.70 3.39
C ARG A 484 23.31 -4.23 3.78
N GLU A 485 22.82 -3.38 2.88
CA GLU A 485 22.62 -1.97 3.10
C GLU A 485 21.28 -1.74 3.82
N THR A 486 21.32 -0.97 4.90
CA THR A 486 20.09 -0.43 5.48
C THR A 486 19.75 0.83 4.70
N PRO A 487 18.49 1.00 4.23
CA PRO A 487 18.10 2.26 3.63
C PRO A 487 18.38 3.36 4.62
N THR A 488 18.72 4.52 4.11
CA THR A 488 18.82 5.72 4.91
C THR A 488 17.49 5.86 5.69
N LYS A 489 17.45 5.55 6.99
CA LYS A 489 16.27 5.83 7.83
C LYS A 489 16.26 7.33 8.01
N VAL A 490 15.61 8.01 7.08
CA VAL A 490 15.92 9.41 6.88
C VAL A 490 14.65 10.25 7.01
N PRO A 491 14.46 10.85 8.20
CA PRO A 491 13.67 12.07 8.35
C PRO A 491 14.13 13.20 7.39
N LEU A 492 15.35 13.13 6.81
CA LEU A 492 15.91 14.08 5.85
C LEU A 492 15.15 14.16 4.51
N TYR A 493 14.38 13.15 4.05
CA TYR A 493 13.57 13.30 2.82
C TYR A 493 12.53 14.40 3.02
N TRP A 494 11.94 14.40 4.22
CA TRP A 494 11.00 15.39 4.67
C TRP A 494 11.71 16.71 4.96
N GLN A 495 12.89 16.72 5.55
CA GLN A 495 13.63 17.97 5.78
C GLN A 495 14.12 18.61 4.47
N VAL A 496 14.52 17.83 3.47
CA VAL A 496 14.92 18.32 2.15
C VAL A 496 13.70 18.78 1.36
N PHE A 497 12.61 18.01 1.38
CA PHE A 497 11.35 18.41 0.76
C PHE A 497 10.76 19.68 1.42
N LEU A 498 10.72 19.72 2.75
CA LEU A 498 10.35 20.90 3.53
C LEU A 498 11.32 22.05 3.29
N LEU A 499 12.62 21.80 3.15
CA LEU A 499 13.60 22.83 2.81
C LEU A 499 13.30 23.39 1.41
N PHE A 500 13.07 22.54 0.40
CA PHE A 500 12.68 22.99 -0.94
C PHE A 500 11.35 23.77 -0.91
N PHE A 501 10.38 23.30 -0.14
CA PHE A 501 9.09 23.97 0.05
C PHE A 501 9.25 25.32 0.77
N SER A 502 9.99 25.37 1.86
CA SER A 502 10.30 26.58 2.63
C SER A 502 11.10 27.58 1.80
N VAL A 503 12.12 27.14 1.08
CA VAL A 503 12.90 27.97 0.14
C VAL A 503 11.99 28.49 -0.97
N PHE A 504 11.15 27.64 -1.55
CA PHE A 504 10.17 28.07 -2.56
C PHE A 504 9.21 29.14 -2.01
N CYS A 505 8.67 28.96 -0.80
CA CYS A 505 7.81 29.94 -0.14
C CYS A 505 8.57 31.25 0.15
N ILE A 506 9.79 31.18 0.67
CA ILE A 506 10.65 32.36 0.96
C ILE A 506 10.94 33.12 -0.34
N LEU A 507 11.33 32.44 -1.41
CA LEU A 507 11.63 33.08 -2.70
C LEU A 507 10.40 33.77 -3.31
N ASN A 508 9.19 33.22 -3.13
CA ASN A 508 7.97 33.87 -3.58
C ASN A 508 7.56 35.06 -2.69
N LEU A 509 7.74 34.95 -1.37
CA LEU A 509 7.53 36.07 -0.43
C LEU A 509 8.50 37.24 -0.70
N LEU A 510 9.76 36.94 -1.02
CA LEU A 510 10.75 37.96 -1.37
C LEU A 510 10.40 38.65 -2.70
N LYS A 511 9.93 37.90 -3.70
CA LYS A 511 9.43 38.47 -4.96
C LYS A 511 8.21 39.36 -4.76
N SER A 512 7.27 39.02 -3.87
CA SER A 512 6.09 39.86 -3.64
C SER A 512 6.44 41.21 -2.98
N LYS A 513 7.55 41.29 -2.23
CA LYS A 513 8.05 42.52 -1.62
C LYS A 513 8.86 43.40 -2.57
N THR A 514 9.34 42.88 -3.70
CA THR A 514 10.11 43.68 -4.69
C THR A 514 9.22 44.42 -5.68
N TYR A 515 7.89 44.21 -5.63
CA TYR A 515 6.89 44.87 -6.48
C TYR A 515 5.94 45.78 -5.68
N GLN A 516 6.24 46.06 -4.41
CA GLN A 516 5.73 47.21 -3.66
C GLN A 516 6.86 48.23 -3.54
#